data_AF-A0A534K783-F1
#
_entry.id   AF-A0A534K783-F1
#
_cell.length_a   1.000
_cell.length_b   1.000
_cell.length_c   1.000
_cell.angle_alpha   90.00
_cell.angle_beta   90.00
_cell.angle_gamma   90.00
#
_symmetry.space_group_name_H-M   'P 1'
#
loop_
_entity.id
_entity.type
_entity.pdbx_description
1 polymer ?
#
loop_
_entity_poly.entity_id
_entity_poly.type
_entity_poly.pdbx_seq_one_letter_code
_entity_poly.pdbx_strand_id
1 'polypeptide(L)' 'MHERMAGHVERGGVPGFVAPVSRRGEVYVDALGTKTVSGSDSVRRDSIFRVFSTTKPIKD' A
#
# COMPACT_ATOMS: atom_id res chain seq x y z
N MET A 1 -7.39 -10.97 0.63
CA MET A 1 -6.38 -10.01 1.15
C MET A 1 -6.99 -8.62 1.23
N HIS A 2 -7.61 -8.14 0.15
CA HIS A 2 -8.40 -6.91 0.10
C HIS A 2 -9.16 -6.55 1.39
N GLU A 3 -10.18 -7.32 1.79
CA GLU A 3 -11.01 -7.02 2.98
C GLU A 3 -10.20 -6.81 4.26
N ARG A 4 -9.19 -7.65 4.49
CA ARG A 4 -8.34 -7.55 5.68
C ARG A 4 -7.49 -6.28 5.66
N MET A 5 -6.99 -5.89 4.49
CA MET A 5 -6.19 -4.69 4.32
C MET A 5 -7.05 -3.42 4.33
N ALA A 6 -8.23 -3.44 3.70
CA ALA A 6 -9.23 -2.37 3.73
C ALA A 6 -9.61 -2.00 5.17
N GLY A 7 -9.80 -3.01 6.02
CA GLY A 7 -10.10 -2.78 7.44
C GLY A 7 -9.05 -1.95 8.21
N HIS A 8 -7.79 -1.91 7.76
CA HIS A 8 -6.77 -1.05 8.40
C HIS A 8 -6.99 0.44 8.08
N VAL A 9 -7.47 0.74 6.88
CA VAL A 9 -7.85 2.10 6.47
C VAL A 9 -9.15 2.51 7.15
N GLU A 10 -10.16 1.63 7.13
CA GLU A 10 -11.48 1.89 7.75
C GLU A 10 -11.38 2.18 9.26
N ARG A 11 -10.50 1.46 9.97
CA ARG A 11 -10.24 1.70 11.40
C ARG A 11 -9.29 2.87 11.67
N GLY A 12 -8.80 3.55 10.64
CA GLY A 12 -7.88 4.69 10.78
C GLY A 12 -6.47 4.31 11.23
N GLY A 13 -6.08 3.04 11.11
CA GLY A 13 -4.73 2.58 11.49
C GLY A 13 -3.64 3.09 10.53
N VAL A 14 -4.00 3.35 9.27
CA VAL A 14 -3.16 4.02 8.25
C VAL A 14 -4.05 4.88 7.36
N PRO A 15 -3.54 5.99 6.78
CA PRO A 15 -4.31 6.81 5.84
C PRO A 15 -4.57 6.07 4.51
N GLY A 16 -3.64 5.23 4.08
CA GLY A 16 -3.74 4.43 2.86
C GLY A 16 -2.53 3.52 2.65
N PHE A 17 -2.61 2.61 1.69
CA PHE A 17 -1.55 1.64 1.40
C PHE A 17 -1.57 1.16 -0.06
N VAL A 18 -0.47 0.53 -0.47
CA VAL A 18 -0.41 -0.34 -1.66
C VAL A 18 0.09 -1.71 -1.23
N ALA A 19 -0.62 -2.77 -1.64
CA ALA A 19 -0.25 -4.16 -1.33
C ALA A 19 -0.22 -5.00 -2.62
N PRO A 20 0.94 -5.08 -3.30
CA PRO A 20 1.12 -5.98 -4.42
C PRO A 20 1.42 -7.41 -3.93
N VAL A 21 0.77 -8.40 -4.54
CA VAL A 21 1.03 -9.82 -4.29
C VAL A 21 1.21 -10.53 -5.63
N SER A 22 2.38 -11.12 -5.84
CA SER A 22 2.64 -12.03 -6.96
C SER A 22 2.46 -13.47 -6.49
N ARG A 23 1.57 -14.21 -7.14
CA ARG A 23 1.32 -15.63 -6.82
C ARG A 23 0.89 -16.38 -8.07
N ARG A 24 1.58 -17.48 -8.38
CA ARG A 24 1.28 -18.37 -9.52
C ARG A 24 1.23 -17.63 -10.87
N GLY A 25 2.18 -16.71 -11.09
CA GLY A 25 2.27 -15.94 -12.34
C GLY A 25 1.33 -14.73 -12.41
N GLU A 26 0.41 -14.58 -11.45
CA GLU A 26 -0.54 -13.47 -11.40
C GLU A 26 -0.13 -12.40 -10.38
N VAL A 27 -0.38 -11.14 -10.71
CA VAL A 27 -0.12 -10.00 -9.82
C VAL A 27 -1.44 -9.31 -9.45
N TYR A 28 -1.75 -9.33 -8.16
CA TYR A 28 -2.89 -8.63 -7.57
C TYR A 28 -2.38 -7.39 -6.85
N VAL A 29 -3.04 -6.25 -7.05
CA VAL A 29 -2.67 -4.99 -6.38
C VAL A 29 -3.90 -4.34 -5.78
N ASP A 30 -3.88 -4.20 -4.46
CA ASP A 30 -4.81 -3.34 -3.73
C ASP A 30 -4.14 -1.99 -3.48
N ALA A 31 -4.80 -0.90 -3.87
CA ALA A 31 -4.41 0.48 -3.56
C ALA A 31 -5.62 1.19 -2.95
N LEU A 32 -5.59 1.45 -1.64
CA LEU A 32 -6.74 1.97 -0.90
C LEU A 32 -6.33 3.16 -0.02
N GLY A 33 -7.32 4.01 0.28
CA GLY A 33 -7.17 5.17 1.16
C GLY A 33 -6.51 6.37 0.48
N THR A 34 -5.97 7.26 1.29
CA THR A 34 -5.43 8.56 0.89
C THR A 34 -3.94 8.67 1.22
N LYS A 35 -3.22 9.53 0.50
CA LYS A 35 -1.77 9.72 0.66
C LYS A 35 -1.39 10.33 2.01
N THR A 36 -2.31 11.08 2.61
CA THR A 36 -2.09 11.80 3.87
C THR A 36 -3.30 11.65 4.80
N VAL A 37 -3.06 11.86 6.10
CA VAL A 37 -4.12 11.90 7.11
C VAL A 37 -5.08 13.04 6.77
N SER A 38 -6.38 12.73 6.72
CA SER A 38 -7.46 13.66 6.37
C SER A 38 -7.35 14.32 4.98
N GLY A 39 -6.44 13.84 4.12
CA GLY A 39 -6.32 14.31 2.74
C GLY A 39 -7.38 13.69 1.83
N SER A 40 -7.54 14.25 0.63
CA SER A 40 -8.43 13.72 -0.42
C SER A 40 -7.68 13.00 -1.54
N ASP A 41 -6.36 13.17 -1.63
CA ASP A 41 -5.55 12.56 -2.67
C ASP A 41 -5.47 11.05 -2.47
N SER A 42 -6.06 10.30 -3.39
CA SER A 42 -6.07 8.83 -3.32
C SER A 42 -4.68 8.22 -3.48
N VAL A 43 -4.44 7.14 -2.75
CA VAL A 43 -3.32 6.24 -3.07
C VAL A 43 -3.59 5.56 -4.40
N ARG A 44 -2.55 5.47 -5.24
CA ARG A 44 -2.56 4.75 -6.51
C ARG A 44 -1.44 3.72 -6.52
N ARG A 45 -1.51 2.76 -7.43
CA ARG A 45 -0.49 1.69 -7.59
C ARG A 45 0.94 2.25 -7.77
N ASP A 46 1.06 3.43 -8.35
CA ASP A 46 2.30 4.16 -8.65
C ASP A 46 2.62 5.28 -7.65
N SER A 47 1.86 5.40 -6.56
CA SER A 47 2.19 6.34 -5.48
C SER A 47 3.58 6.05 -4.90
N ILE A 48 4.34 7.11 -4.65
CA ILE A 48 5.69 6.99 -4.09
C ILE A 48 5.62 6.84 -2.57
N PHE A 49 6.29 5.81 -2.04
CA PHE A 49 6.44 5.57 -0.60
C PHE A 49 7.91 5.59 -0.19
N ARG A 50 8.19 6.06 1.04
CA ARG A 50 9.49 5.86 1.68
C ARG A 50 9.51 4.47 2.31
N VAL A 51 10.44 3.62 1.87
CA VAL A 51 10.50 2.22 2.30
C VAL A 51 11.61 1.93 3.33
N PHE A 52 12.39 2.95 3.72
CA PHE A 52 13.41 2.89 4.79
C PHE A 52 14.29 1.62 4.73
N SER A 53 14.26 0.79 5.78
CA SER A 53 15.08 -0.42 5.90
C SER A 53 14.79 -1.47 4.83
N THR A 54 13.68 -1.39 4.10
CA THR A 54 13.38 -2.28 2.97
C THR A 54 14.30 -2.00 1.77
N THR A 55 15.09 -0.92 1.79
CA THR A 55 16.17 -0.71 0.81
C THR A 55 17.38 -1.63 1.03
N LYS A 56 17.54 -2.25 2.22
CA LYS A 56 18.68 -3.13 2.54
C LYS A 56 18.88 -4.29 1.56
N PRO A 57 17.84 -5.08 1.18
CA PRO A 57 17.98 -6.16 0.20
C PRO A 57 18.11 -5.68 -1.27
N ILE A 58 18.01 -4.37 -1.54
CA ILE A 58 18.07 -3.77 -2.90
C ILE A 58 19.44 -3.13 -3.15
N LYS A 59 20.47 -3.59 -2.43
CA LYS A 59 21.84 -3.17 -2.66
C LYS A 59 22.51 -4.21 -3.55
N ASP A 60 23.16 -3.75 -4.60
CA ASP A 60 24.15 -4.53 -5.34
C ASP A 60 25.30 -4.99 -4.42
#